data_AF-A0AAW0I844-F1
#
_entry.id   AF-A0AAW0I844-F1
#
_cell.length_a   1.000
_cell.length_b   1.000
_cell.length_c   1.000
_cell.angle_alpha   90.00
_cell.angle_beta   90.00
_cell.angle_gamma   90.00
#
_symmetry.space_group_name_H-M   'P 1'
#
loop_
_entity.id
_entity.type
_entity.pdbx_description
1 polymer ?
#
loop_
_entity_poly.entity_id
_entity_poly.type
_entity_poly.pdbx_seq_one_letter_code
_entity_poly.pdbx_strand_id
1 'polypeptide(L)'
;MGKFKKPGEMVLVPGWIARCKSAVVKNVDDGTLGLRPHSHALVAGTDRYPQSVTAAMGKKKTTERSKIESFVKYLTTQPLMPTRYSLGSPWDETVVNKDVL
;
A
#
# COMPACT_ATOMS: atom_id res chain seq x y z
N MET A 1 -16.52 -12.60 -14.63
CA MET A 1 -16.32 -12.44 -13.17
C MET A 1 -15.22 -11.40 -12.97
N GLY A 2 -15.46 -10.31 -12.21
CA GLY A 2 -14.52 -9.18 -12.11
C GLY A 2 -13.36 -9.45 -11.15
N LYS A 3 -12.15 -8.98 -11.48
CA LYS A 3 -10.99 -9.03 -10.57
C LYS A 3 -11.17 -8.00 -9.44
N PHE A 4 -11.01 -8.42 -8.19
CA PHE A 4 -11.14 -7.60 -6.96
C PHE A 4 -9.83 -6.99 -6.45
N LYS A 5 -8.72 -7.29 -7.13
CA LYS A 5 -7.41 -6.72 -6.81
C LYS A 5 -7.04 -5.88 -8.00
N LYS A 6 -7.53 -4.65 -8.03
CA LYS A 6 -7.18 -3.68 -9.07
C LYS A 6 -6.15 -2.69 -8.51
N PRO A 7 -5.30 -2.10 -9.37
CA PRO A 7 -4.53 -0.92 -8.98
C PRO A 7 -5.45 0.15 -8.36
N GLY A 8 -4.99 0.77 -7.28
CA GLY A 8 -5.75 1.75 -6.49
C GLY A 8 -6.74 1.14 -5.48
N GLU A 9 -6.94 -0.17 -5.48
CA GLU A 9 -7.79 -0.84 -4.49
C GLU A 9 -7.03 -1.04 -3.17
N MET A 10 -7.74 -0.77 -2.07
CA MET A 10 -7.15 -0.82 -0.74
C MET A 10 -7.21 -2.25 -0.20
N VAL A 11 -6.12 -2.67 0.44
CA VAL A 11 -5.85 -4.04 0.84
C VAL A 11 -5.25 -4.08 2.24
N LEU A 12 -5.59 -5.13 2.98
CA LEU A 12 -4.91 -5.51 4.21
C LEU A 12 -3.90 -6.64 3.94
N VAL A 13 -2.70 -6.51 4.48
CA VAL A 13 -1.60 -7.49 4.33
C VAL A 13 -1.40 -8.24 5.63
N PRO A 14 -1.55 -9.57 5.72
CA PRO A 14 -1.30 -10.30 6.96
C PRO A 14 0.18 -10.30 7.37
N GLY A 15 0.44 -10.60 8.66
CA GLY A 15 1.80 -10.67 9.23
C GLY A 15 2.23 -9.37 9.91
N TRP A 16 3.53 -9.04 9.86
CA TRP A 16 4.12 -7.85 10.49
C TRP A 16 3.41 -6.54 10.11
N ILE A 17 2.84 -6.48 8.89
CA ILE A 17 2.20 -5.29 8.30
C ILE A 17 0.66 -5.34 8.46
N ALA A 18 0.11 -6.27 9.25
CA ALA A 18 -1.34 -6.49 9.39
C ALA A 18 -2.15 -5.28 9.85
N ARG A 19 -1.52 -4.35 10.54
CA ARG A 19 -2.18 -3.13 11.03
C ARG A 19 -2.11 -1.98 10.06
N CYS A 20 -1.35 -2.12 8.97
CA CYS A 20 -1.12 -1.06 8.01
C CYS A 20 -2.14 -1.13 6.88
N LYS A 21 -2.74 0.02 6.60
CA LYS A 21 -3.61 0.27 5.47
C LYS A 21 -2.71 0.43 4.25
N SER A 22 -3.00 -0.35 3.23
CA SER A 22 -2.19 -0.39 2.03
C SER A 22 -3.05 -0.37 0.78
N ALA A 23 -2.47 0.07 -0.32
CA ALA A 23 -3.07 0.10 -1.63
C ALA A 23 -2.22 -0.71 -2.59
N VAL A 24 -2.89 -1.39 -3.50
CA VAL A 24 -2.23 -2.05 -4.61
C VAL A 24 -1.81 -1.00 -5.62
N VAL A 25 -0.52 -0.91 -5.91
CA VAL A 25 0.01 -0.03 -6.95
C VAL A 25 0.03 -0.78 -8.28
N LYS A 26 0.56 -2.01 -8.27
CA LYS A 26 0.70 -2.81 -9.48
C LYS A 26 0.50 -4.28 -9.17
N ASN A 27 -0.34 -4.95 -9.95
CA ASN A 27 -0.49 -6.40 -9.90
C ASN A 27 0.24 -7.05 -11.06
N VAL A 28 0.94 -8.12 -10.76
CA VAL A 28 1.58 -9.01 -11.73
C VAL A 28 0.95 -10.39 -11.52
N ASP A 29 -0.02 -10.70 -12.36
CA ASP A 29 -0.80 -11.94 -12.28
C ASP A 29 -0.03 -13.12 -12.90
N ASP A 30 0.64 -12.88 -14.03
CA ASP A 30 1.54 -13.84 -14.67
C ASP A 30 2.93 -13.69 -14.06
N GLY A 31 3.33 -14.66 -13.24
CA GLY A 31 4.61 -14.67 -12.54
C GLY A 31 5.78 -14.33 -13.48
N THR A 32 6.70 -13.49 -13.02
CA THR A 32 7.87 -13.11 -13.82
C THR A 32 8.71 -14.37 -14.07
N LEU A 33 8.79 -14.80 -15.33
CA LEU A 33 9.63 -15.92 -15.77
C LEU A 33 11.06 -15.71 -15.24
N GLY A 34 11.47 -16.54 -14.28
CA GLY A 34 12.84 -16.60 -13.75
C GLY A 34 13.06 -16.06 -12.33
N LEU A 35 12.21 -15.17 -11.78
CA LEU A 35 12.46 -14.58 -10.45
C LEU A 35 11.49 -15.06 -9.38
N ARG A 36 10.19 -15.10 -9.70
CA ARG A 36 9.16 -15.61 -8.77
C ARG A 36 7.99 -16.21 -9.56
N PRO A 37 7.66 -17.50 -9.37
CA PRO A 37 6.64 -18.19 -10.14
C PRO A 37 5.19 -17.91 -9.68
N HIS A 38 5.00 -17.13 -8.61
CA HIS A 38 3.67 -16.86 -8.05
C HIS A 38 3.14 -15.50 -8.50
N SER A 39 1.84 -15.25 -8.29
CA SER A 39 1.27 -13.92 -8.48
C SER A 39 1.76 -12.98 -7.38
N HIS A 40 2.24 -11.80 -7.76
CA HIS A 40 2.76 -10.79 -6.84
C HIS A 40 2.16 -9.41 -7.10
N ALA A 41 2.08 -8.64 -6.03
CA ALA A 41 1.59 -7.28 -6.04
C ALA A 41 2.64 -6.36 -5.42
N LEU A 42 2.82 -5.21 -6.05
CA LEU A 42 3.48 -4.07 -5.45
C LEU A 42 2.44 -3.34 -4.59
N VAL A 43 2.75 -3.22 -3.31
CA VAL A 43 1.86 -2.65 -2.31
C VAL A 43 2.54 -1.43 -1.67
N ALA A 44 1.84 -0.31 -1.65
CA ALA A 44 2.25 0.88 -0.93
C ALA A 44 1.28 1.14 0.23
N GLY A 45 1.79 1.52 1.39
CA GLY A 45 0.94 1.75 2.55
C GLY A 45 1.55 2.69 3.57
N THR A 46 0.77 2.96 4.62
CA THR A 46 1.19 3.78 5.75
C THR A 46 1.54 2.88 6.92
N ASP A 47 2.80 2.92 7.35
CA ASP A 47 3.28 2.22 8.55
C ASP A 47 2.83 2.98 9.81
N ARG A 48 3.19 4.26 9.87
CA ARG A 48 2.78 5.17 10.93
C ARG A 48 1.65 6.07 10.47
N TYR A 49 0.50 5.93 11.15
CA TYR A 49 -0.65 6.79 10.93
C TYR A 49 -0.46 8.18 11.55
N PRO A 50 -1.08 9.21 10.95
CA PRO A 50 -1.19 10.50 11.61
C PRO A 50 -2.00 10.31 12.91
N GLN A 51 -1.52 10.92 13.99
CA GLN A 51 -2.19 10.92 15.29
C GLN A 51 -3.25 12.01 15.33
N SER A 52 -4.25 11.86 16.19
CA SER A 52 -5.29 12.88 16.36
C SER A 52 -4.69 14.22 16.80
N VAL A 53 -5.16 15.29 16.15
CA VAL A 53 -4.78 16.68 16.43
C VAL A 53 -5.99 17.39 17.02
N THR A 54 -5.79 18.14 18.10
CA THR A 54 -6.83 19.00 18.69
C THR A 54 -6.45 20.46 18.51
N ALA A 55 -7.44 21.37 18.48
CA ALA A 55 -7.24 22.79 18.23
C ALA A 55 -6.31 23.49 19.24
N ALA A 56 -6.17 22.93 20.46
CA ALA A 56 -5.30 23.46 21.51
C ALA A 56 -3.80 23.15 21.27
N MET A 57 -3.45 22.30 20.31
CA MET A 57 -2.06 21.92 20.07
C MET A 57 -1.28 23.02 19.36
N GLY A 58 -0.06 23.29 19.83
CA GLY A 58 0.86 24.20 19.16
C GLY A 58 1.35 23.64 17.82
N LYS A 59 1.85 24.53 16.95
CA LYS A 59 2.32 24.21 15.59
C LYS A 59 3.32 23.05 15.55
N LYS A 60 4.31 23.06 16.45
CA LYS A 60 5.34 22.00 16.54
C LYS A 60 4.75 20.60 16.76
N LYS A 61 3.84 20.46 17.75
CA LYS A 61 3.20 19.17 18.07
C LYS A 61 2.29 18.71 16.94
N THR A 62 1.61 19.65 16.27
CA THR A 62 0.74 19.34 15.13
C THR A 62 1.54 18.76 13.97
N THR A 63 2.70 19.34 13.64
CA THR A 63 3.58 18.82 12.59
C THR A 63 4.10 17.43 12.94
N GLU A 64 4.56 17.20 14.17
CA GLU A 64 5.05 15.90 14.62
C GLU A 64 3.97 14.81 14.59
N ARG A 65 2.73 15.14 14.98
CA ARG A 65 1.58 14.22 14.95
C ARG A 65 1.05 13.93 13.55
N SER A 66 1.20 14.88 12.63
CA SER A 66 0.75 14.73 11.23
C SER A 66 1.77 14.00 10.35
N LYS A 67 2.96 13.68 10.87
CA LYS A 67 3.97 12.94 10.13
C LYS A 67 3.49 11.52 9.81
N ILE A 68 3.51 11.17 8.52
CA ILE A 68 3.17 9.84 8.01
C ILE A 68 4.47 9.16 7.62
N GLU A 69 4.65 7.90 8.03
CA GLU A 69 5.74 7.06 7.56
C GLU A 69 5.13 6.01 6.62
N SER A 70 5.59 6.00 5.37
CA SER A 70 5.10 5.14 4.31
C SER A 70 6.07 4.01 3.99
N PHE A 71 5.56 2.91 3.46
CA PHE A 71 6.37 1.81 2.95
C PHE A 71 5.90 1.42 1.55
N VAL A 72 6.82 0.83 0.79
CA VAL A 72 6.56 0.16 -0.48
C VAL A 72 7.18 -1.22 -0.40
N LYS A 73 6.40 -2.27 -0.66
CA LYS A 73 6.87 -3.66 -0.58
C LYS A 73 6.30 -4.51 -1.71
N TYR A 74 7.12 -5.44 -2.16
CA TYR A 74 6.70 -6.52 -3.05
C TYR A 74 6.17 -7.69 -2.22
N LEU A 75 4.91 -8.06 -2.45
CA LEU A 75 4.23 -9.10 -1.68
C LEU A 75 3.55 -10.10 -2.61
N THR A 76 3.36 -11.32 -2.14
CA THR A 76 2.53 -12.31 -2.85
C THR A 76 1.07 -11.87 -2.83
N THR A 77 0.38 -11.99 -3.95
CA THR A 77 -0.99 -11.50 -4.12
C THR A 77 -1.99 -12.33 -3.31
N GLN A 78 -1.76 -13.62 -3.12
CA GLN A 78 -2.73 -14.55 -2.56
C GLN A 78 -3.16 -14.25 -1.09
N PRO A 79 -2.26 -13.97 -0.14
CA PRO A 79 -2.67 -13.66 1.25
C PRO A 79 -3.25 -12.24 1.43
N LEU A 80 -3.36 -11.44 0.37
CA LEU A 80 -3.92 -10.09 0.45
C LEU A 80 -5.43 -10.12 0.65
N MET A 81 -5.93 -9.43 1.68
CA MET A 81 -7.35 -9.24 1.94
C MET A 81 -7.85 -7.97 1.24
N PRO A 82 -8.68 -8.07 0.19
CA PRO A 82 -9.25 -6.90 -0.47
C PRO A 82 -10.26 -6.20 0.44
N THR A 83 -10.29 -4.88 0.38
CA THR A 83 -11.29 -4.07 1.08
C THR A 83 -12.20 -3.39 0.08
N ARG A 84 -13.35 -2.87 0.54
CA ARG A 84 -14.30 -2.16 -0.33
C ARG A 84 -13.83 -0.77 -0.78
N TYR A 85 -12.74 -0.25 -0.21
CA TYR A 85 -12.29 1.10 -0.47
C TYR A 85 -11.34 1.12 -1.67
N SER A 86 -11.57 2.08 -2.57
CA SER A 86 -10.66 2.39 -3.66
C SER A 86 -10.19 3.83 -3.52
N LEU A 87 -8.91 4.06 -3.80
CA LEU A 87 -8.34 5.38 -3.89
C LEU A 87 -8.53 5.86 -5.32
N GLY A 88 -9.55 6.70 -5.53
CA GLY A 88 -9.98 7.18 -6.86
C GLY A 88 -9.00 8.13 -7.55
N SER A 89 -7.79 8.31 -7.03
CA SER A 89 -6.74 9.10 -7.67
C SER A 89 -5.92 8.19 -8.60
N PRO A 90 -5.62 8.61 -9.84
CA PRO A 90 -4.69 7.88 -10.68
C PRO A 90 -3.31 7.86 -10.02
N TRP A 91 -2.66 6.69 -10.04
CA TRP A 91 -1.29 6.51 -9.58
C TRP A 91 -0.40 6.56 -10.82
N ASP A 92 0.68 7.35 -10.78
CA ASP A 92 1.69 7.31 -11.85
C ASP A 92 2.51 6.02 -11.71
N GLU A 93 2.09 4.99 -12.44
CA GLU A 93 2.78 3.69 -12.47
C GLU A 93 4.23 3.78 -12.99
N THR A 94 4.57 4.88 -13.67
CA THR A 94 5.91 5.17 -14.21
C THR A 94 6.92 5.53 -13.14
N VAL A 95 6.48 6.02 -11.97
CA VAL A 95 7.37 6.46 -10.90
C VAL A 95 7.95 5.27 -10.12
N VAL A 96 7.30 4.10 -10.15
CA VAL A 96 7.75 2.96 -9.34
C VAL A 96 8.68 2.04 -10.10
N ASN A 97 9.96 2.10 -9.72
CA ASN A 97 11.00 1.27 -10.29
C ASN A 97 11.03 -0.12 -9.62
N LYS A 98 10.92 -1.19 -10.42
CA LYS A 98 10.94 -2.58 -9.93
C LYS A 98 12.33 -3.04 -9.51
N ASP A 99 13.38 -2.42 -10.05
CA ASP A 99 14.76 -2.89 -9.91
C ASP A 99 15.44 -2.40 -8.62
N VAL A 100 14.77 -1.54 -7.86
CA VAL A 100 15.32 -0.85 -6.67
C VAL A 100 14.80 -1.46 -5.35
N LEU A 101 13.78 -2.32 -5.40
CA LEU A 101 13.08 -2.90 -4.23
C LEU A 101 13.21 -4.43 -4.19
#